data_AF-A0A3Q7FJU5-F1
#
_entry.id   AF-A0A3Q7FJU5-F1
#
_cell.length_a   1.000
_cell.length_b   1.000
_cell.length_c   1.000
_cell.angle_alpha   90.00
_cell.angle_beta   90.00
_cell.angle_gamma   90.00
#
_symmetry.space_group_name_H-M   'P 1'
#
loop_
_entity.id
_entity.type
_entity.pdbx_description
1 polymer ?
#
loop_
_entity_poly.entity_id
_entity_poly.type
_entity_poly.pdbx_seq_one_letter_code
_entity_poly.pdbx_strand_id
1 'polypeptide(L)'
;MEVLGKSMVAVPTNVIYLSTILGQDGPNPVHKCDWKCENEHVCGNMFRCRLTGLTHICDKNCNQRILYDNHNSLCRVSRQIFPLTQVEVQAVKGVRRKFDADSSPSDSCAFKRRRDAHFHPSPFERSFTAVSPICSQVGEGMDLN
;
A
#
# COMPACT_ATOMS: atom_id res chain seq x y z
N MET A 1 -33.48 -13.26 28.27
CA MET A 1 -32.71 -14.14 27.36
C MET A 1 -31.63 -13.27 26.76
N GLU A 2 -30.44 -13.25 27.36
CA GLU A 2 -29.37 -12.33 26.99
C GLU A 2 -28.61 -12.88 25.78
N VAL A 3 -28.61 -12.11 24.69
CA VAL A 3 -27.87 -12.42 23.46
C VAL A 3 -26.41 -12.04 23.70
N LEU A 4 -25.63 -13.01 24.15
CA LEU A 4 -24.19 -12.87 24.36
C LEU A 4 -23.49 -12.67 23.02
N GLY A 5 -23.20 -11.40 22.71
CA GLY A 5 -22.34 -10.97 21.61
C GLY A 5 -20.95 -11.57 21.75
N LYS A 6 -20.74 -12.74 21.15
CA LYS A 6 -19.42 -13.32 20.94
C LYS A 6 -18.72 -12.51 19.85
N SER A 7 -18.00 -11.48 20.28
CA SER A 7 -16.96 -10.85 19.48
C SER A 7 -15.91 -11.92 19.15
N MET A 8 -16.00 -12.48 17.95
CA MET A 8 -15.04 -13.48 17.48
C MET A 8 -13.71 -12.78 17.24
N VAL A 9 -12.69 -13.20 17.98
CA VAL A 9 -11.29 -12.80 17.78
C VAL A 9 -10.95 -12.93 16.29
N ALA A 10 -10.71 -11.79 15.65
CA ALA A 10 -10.31 -11.73 14.26
C ALA A 10 -8.90 -12.32 14.14
N VAL A 11 -8.82 -13.58 13.70
CA VAL A 11 -7.58 -14.11 13.11
C VAL A 11 -7.17 -13.11 12.03
N PRO A 12 -5.89 -12.69 11.95
CA PRO A 12 -5.42 -11.87 10.85
C PRO A 12 -5.58 -12.69 9.57
N THR A 13 -6.69 -12.47 8.88
CA THR A 13 -6.88 -13.03 7.55
C THR A 13 -6.06 -12.16 6.62
N ASN A 14 -5.20 -12.77 5.81
CA ASN A 14 -4.38 -12.09 4.78
C ASN A 14 -5.22 -11.51 3.63
N VAL A 15 -6.47 -11.15 3.91
CA VAL A 15 -7.47 -10.71 2.96
C VAL A 15 -7.52 -9.20 2.99
N ILE A 16 -7.15 -8.58 1.88
CA ILE A 16 -7.15 -7.13 1.73
C ILE A 16 -8.37 -6.75 0.87
N TYR A 17 -9.36 -6.11 1.49
CA TYR A 17 -10.54 -5.60 0.78
C TYR A 17 -10.20 -4.33 0.01
N LEU A 18 -10.70 -4.24 -1.23
CA LEU A 18 -10.55 -3.02 -2.02
C LEU A 18 -11.24 -1.83 -1.34
N SER A 19 -12.42 -2.04 -0.75
CA SER A 19 -13.16 -1.00 -0.04
C SER A 19 -12.34 -0.33 1.06
N THR A 20 -11.49 -1.12 1.76
CA THR A 20 -10.63 -0.62 2.82
C THR A 20 -9.48 0.22 2.27
N ILE A 21 -8.85 -0.22 1.17
CA ILE A 21 -7.78 0.56 0.51
C ILE A 21 -8.32 1.88 -0.04
N LEU A 22 -9.53 1.86 -0.58
CA LEU A 22 -10.19 3.02 -1.17
C LEU A 22 -10.87 3.92 -0.13
N GLY A 23 -10.87 3.57 1.16
CA GLY A 23 -11.50 4.36 2.23
C GLY A 23 -13.03 4.42 2.11
N GLN A 24 -13.65 3.40 1.53
CA GLN A 24 -15.10 3.34 1.28
C GLN A 24 -15.87 2.65 2.41
N ASP A 25 -15.18 2.04 3.38
CA ASP A 25 -15.82 1.42 4.53
C ASP A 25 -16.32 2.53 5.48
N GLY A 26 -17.62 2.51 5.80
CA GLY A 26 -18.23 3.45 6.76
C GLY A 26 -17.90 3.11 8.22
N PRO A 27 -18.39 3.92 9.18
CA PRO A 27 -18.13 3.71 10.61
C PRO A 27 -18.74 2.40 11.15
N ASN A 28 -19.78 1.89 10.50
CA ASN A 28 -20.43 0.65 10.88
C ASN A 28 -19.89 -0.53 10.07
N PRO A 29 -19.38 -1.59 10.72
CA PRO A 29 -18.92 -2.77 10.02
C PRO A 29 -20.09 -3.47 9.33
N VAL A 30 -20.07 -3.46 7.99
CA VAL A 30 -20.99 -4.25 7.18
C VAL A 30 -20.46 -5.67 7.09
N HIS A 31 -21.37 -6.66 7.06
CA HIS A 31 -21.01 -8.07 6.90
C HIS A 31 -20.11 -8.28 5.68
N LYS A 32 -18.91 -8.82 5.93
CA LYS A 32 -18.03 -9.31 4.89
C LYS A 32 -18.13 -10.83 4.83
N CYS A 33 -18.79 -11.36 3.80
CA CYS A 33 -18.85 -12.80 3.54
C CYS A 33 -17.46 -13.45 3.51
N ASP A 34 -17.37 -14.58 4.17
CA ASP A 34 -16.19 -15.41 4.24
C ASP A 34 -16.50 -16.85 3.82
N TRP A 35 -15.58 -17.77 4.13
CA TRP A 35 -15.71 -19.18 3.80
C TRP A 35 -16.81 -19.90 4.59
N LYS A 36 -17.33 -19.29 5.67
CA LYS A 36 -18.44 -19.84 6.47
C LYS A 36 -19.80 -19.44 5.91
N CYS A 37 -19.84 -18.51 4.96
CA CYS A 37 -21.07 -18.04 4.35
C CYS A 37 -21.49 -18.97 3.21
N GLU A 38 -22.74 -19.42 3.25
CA GLU A 38 -23.39 -20.07 2.11
C GLU A 38 -24.06 -18.99 1.26
N ASN A 39 -23.53 -18.74 0.06
CA ASN A 39 -24.02 -17.71 -0.84
C ASN A 39 -24.82 -18.36 -1.99
N GLU A 40 -26.09 -17.99 -2.09
CA GLU A 40 -27.02 -18.47 -3.10
C GLU A 40 -27.09 -17.48 -4.25
N HIS A 41 -26.95 -17.97 -5.50
CA HIS A 41 -27.18 -17.16 -6.69
C HIS A 41 -28.70 -16.99 -6.89
N VAL A 42 -29.15 -15.75 -7.01
CA VAL A 42 -30.59 -15.44 -7.17
C VAL A 42 -30.90 -15.21 -8.64
N CYS A 43 -30.30 -14.18 -9.24
CA CYS A 43 -30.44 -13.85 -10.67
C CYS A 43 -29.34 -12.88 -11.10
N GLY A 44 -28.90 -12.93 -12.37
CA GLY A 44 -27.91 -11.99 -12.90
C GLY A 44 -26.64 -11.93 -12.03
N ASN A 45 -26.30 -10.75 -11.52
CA ASN A 45 -25.20 -10.53 -10.57
C ASN A 45 -25.65 -10.47 -9.09
N MET A 46 -26.88 -10.85 -8.78
CA MET A 46 -27.45 -10.86 -7.43
C MET A 46 -27.22 -12.19 -6.72
N PHE A 47 -26.69 -12.11 -5.51
CA PHE A 47 -26.46 -13.25 -4.62
C PHE A 47 -27.03 -12.96 -3.23
N ARG A 48 -27.47 -13.99 -2.50
CA ARG A 48 -27.96 -13.87 -1.13
C ARG A 48 -27.12 -14.73 -0.19
N CYS A 49 -26.57 -14.12 0.85
CA CYS A 49 -25.93 -14.85 1.93
C CYS A 49 -27.00 -15.49 2.81
N ARG A 50 -27.07 -16.83 2.87
CA ARG A 50 -28.07 -17.54 3.67
C ARG A 50 -27.87 -17.37 5.18
N LEU A 51 -26.62 -17.16 5.60
CA LEU A 51 -26.26 -16.98 7.01
C LEU A 51 -26.79 -15.66 7.59
N THR A 52 -26.70 -14.56 6.83
CA THR A 52 -27.09 -13.22 7.29
C THR A 52 -28.36 -12.70 6.65
N GLY A 53 -28.84 -13.34 5.59
CA GLY A 53 -29.95 -12.88 4.76
C GLY A 53 -29.61 -11.71 3.84
N LEU A 54 -28.37 -11.19 3.87
CA LEU A 54 -27.96 -10.03 3.08
C LEU A 54 -27.87 -10.35 1.59
N THR A 55 -28.35 -9.40 0.79
CA THR A 55 -28.28 -9.48 -0.68
C THR A 55 -27.07 -8.68 -1.16
N HIS A 56 -26.26 -9.31 -2.01
CA HIS A 56 -25.07 -8.76 -2.62
C HIS A 56 -25.30 -8.57 -4.12
N ILE A 57 -25.02 -7.37 -4.62
CA ILE A 57 -24.87 -7.12 -6.05
C ILE A 57 -23.39 -7.25 -6.38
N CYS A 58 -23.04 -8.31 -7.08
CA CYS A 58 -21.66 -8.70 -7.35
C CYS A 58 -21.20 -8.16 -8.70
N ASP A 59 -20.95 -6.85 -8.77
CA ASP A 59 -20.35 -6.18 -9.92
C ASP A 59 -18.96 -5.59 -9.57
N LYS A 60 -18.44 -4.73 -10.45
CA LYS A 60 -17.19 -3.99 -10.23
C LYS A 60 -17.21 -3.09 -8.99
N ASN A 61 -18.37 -2.70 -8.46
CA ASN A 61 -18.47 -1.85 -7.28
C ASN A 61 -18.72 -2.65 -6.00
N CYS A 62 -18.74 -3.98 -6.08
CA CYS A 62 -19.01 -4.83 -4.92
C CYS A 62 -17.95 -4.65 -3.82
N ASN A 63 -18.39 -4.27 -2.62
CA ASN A 63 -17.53 -4.09 -1.44
C ASN A 63 -16.99 -5.40 -0.84
N GLN A 64 -17.39 -6.54 -1.42
CA GLN A 64 -16.90 -7.88 -1.14
C GLN A 64 -15.69 -8.27 -2.00
N ARG A 65 -15.20 -7.36 -2.86
CA ARG A 65 -13.99 -7.54 -3.67
C ARG A 65 -12.73 -7.44 -2.82
N ILE A 66 -11.85 -8.41 -3.01
CA ILE A 66 -10.53 -8.50 -2.38
C ILE A 66 -9.44 -8.49 -3.44
N LEU A 67 -8.23 -8.07 -3.09
CA LEU A 67 -7.09 -8.26 -3.96
C LEU A 67 -6.82 -9.75 -4.17
N TYR A 68 -6.65 -10.14 -5.43
CA TYR A 68 -6.39 -11.52 -5.81
C TYR A 68 -5.00 -11.67 -6.43
N ASP A 69 -4.69 -10.82 -7.42
CA ASP A 69 -3.38 -10.78 -8.04
C ASP A 69 -2.93 -9.33 -8.32
N ASN A 70 -1.94 -9.17 -9.21
CA ASN A 70 -1.37 -7.87 -9.52
C ASN A 70 -2.32 -6.91 -10.25
N HIS A 71 -3.28 -7.45 -11.00
CA HIS A 71 -4.13 -6.72 -11.94
C HIS A 71 -5.61 -7.02 -11.75
N ASN A 72 -5.96 -7.94 -10.84
CA ASN A 72 -7.30 -8.43 -10.65
C ASN A 72 -7.68 -8.48 -9.17
N SER A 73 -8.99 -8.47 -8.99
CA SER A 73 -9.68 -8.63 -7.71
C SER A 73 -10.68 -9.77 -7.81
N LEU A 74 -11.02 -10.36 -6.67
CA LEU A 74 -11.99 -11.45 -6.58
C LEU A 74 -13.17 -11.01 -5.70
N CYS A 75 -14.40 -11.15 -6.17
CA CYS A 75 -15.56 -11.05 -5.29
C CYS A 75 -15.69 -12.34 -4.46
N ARG A 76 -15.67 -12.24 -3.13
CA ARG A 76 -15.79 -13.43 -2.25
C ARG A 76 -17.16 -14.10 -2.32
N VAL A 77 -18.19 -13.36 -2.74
CA VAL A 77 -19.57 -13.86 -2.84
C VAL A 77 -19.78 -14.60 -4.15
N SER A 78 -19.63 -13.92 -5.29
CA SER A 78 -19.86 -14.52 -6.61
C SER A 78 -18.68 -15.34 -7.14
N ARG A 79 -17.50 -15.25 -6.52
CA ARG A 79 -16.23 -15.84 -6.99
C ARG A 79 -15.77 -15.34 -8.37
N GLN A 80 -16.38 -14.26 -8.87
CA GLN A 80 -15.97 -13.65 -10.12
C GLN A 80 -14.72 -12.81 -9.94
N ILE A 81 -13.87 -12.86 -10.97
CA ILE A 81 -12.65 -12.06 -11.07
C ILE A 81 -12.96 -10.79 -11.87
N PHE A 82 -12.52 -9.65 -11.35
CA PHE A 82 -12.66 -8.35 -11.99
C PHE A 82 -11.27 -7.72 -12.18
N PRO A 83 -10.94 -7.25 -13.39
CA PRO A 83 -9.77 -6.42 -13.60
C PRO A 83 -9.81 -5.19 -12.70
N LEU A 84 -8.65 -4.82 -12.14
CA LEU A 84 -8.50 -3.61 -11.37
C LEU A 84 -8.64 -2.40 -12.29
N THR A 85 -9.41 -1.41 -11.86
CA THR A 85 -9.45 -0.11 -12.55
C THR A 85 -8.13 0.62 -12.37
N GLN A 86 -7.85 1.62 -13.21
CA GLN A 86 -6.62 2.41 -13.09
C GLN A 86 -6.49 3.07 -11.69
N VAL A 87 -7.60 3.52 -11.11
CA VAL A 87 -7.63 4.10 -9.76
C VAL A 87 -7.28 3.04 -8.71
N GLU A 88 -7.87 1.84 -8.82
CA GLU A 88 -7.57 0.72 -7.92
C GLU A 88 -6.09 0.30 -8.02
N VAL A 89 -5.54 0.20 -9.23
CA VAL A 89 -4.11 -0.12 -9.43
C VAL A 89 -3.20 0.87 -8.70
N GLN A 90 -3.48 2.17 -8.80
CA GLN A 90 -2.66 3.19 -8.10
C GLN A 90 -2.81 3.11 -6.59
N ALA A 91 -4.02 2.88 -6.08
CA ALA A 91 -4.27 2.73 -4.65
C ALA A 91 -3.54 1.50 -4.07
N VAL A 92 -3.51 0.39 -4.82
CA VAL A 92 -2.86 -0.86 -4.41
C VAL A 92 -1.33 -0.77 -4.43
N LYS A 93 -0.72 0.04 -5.32
CA LYS A 93 0.74 0.27 -5.32
C LYS A 93 1.26 0.81 -4.00
N GLY A 94 0.46 1.59 -3.25
CA GLY A 94 0.83 2.07 -1.92
C GLY A 94 0.83 0.95 -0.87
N VAL A 95 -0.06 -0.02 -1.01
CA VAL A 95 -0.19 -1.16 -0.11
C VAL A 95 0.94 -2.17 -0.31
N ARG A 96 1.29 -2.48 -1.57
CA ARG A 96 2.37 -3.44 -1.88
C ARG A 96 3.72 -3.02 -1.33
N ARG A 97 4.06 -1.72 -1.43
CA ARG A 97 5.30 -1.18 -0.86
C ARG A 97 5.42 -1.33 0.66
N LYS A 98 4.30 -1.44 1.39
CA LYS A 98 4.33 -1.71 2.84
C LYS A 98 4.63 -3.18 3.13
N PHE A 99 4.00 -4.10 2.38
CA PHE A 99 4.25 -5.53 2.53
C PHE A 99 5.68 -5.94 2.15
N ASP A 100 6.27 -5.36 1.09
CA ASP A 100 7.67 -5.62 0.73
C ASP A 100 8.65 -5.19 1.85
N ALA A 101 8.33 -4.13 2.59
CA ALA A 101 9.14 -3.68 3.73
C ALA A 101 8.98 -4.58 4.97
N ASP A 102 7.80 -5.20 5.15
CA ASP A 102 7.50 -6.07 6.29
C ASP A 102 7.91 -7.54 6.06
N SER A 103 8.19 -7.94 4.82
CA SER A 103 8.55 -9.32 4.43
C SER A 103 10.04 -9.55 4.16
N SER A 104 10.85 -8.50 4.14
CA SER A 104 12.31 -8.63 4.22
C SER A 104 12.73 -9.03 5.64
N PRO A 105 13.59 -10.05 5.83
CA PRO A 105 14.22 -10.25 7.13
C PRO A 105 14.98 -8.97 7.44
N SER A 106 14.73 -8.42 8.63
CA SER A 106 15.30 -7.17 9.09
C SER A 106 16.81 -7.28 9.26
N ASP A 107 17.56 -7.18 8.17
CA ASP A 107 18.96 -6.79 8.20
C ASP A 107 19.05 -5.28 7.97
N SER A 108 19.16 -4.61 9.11
CA SER A 108 19.77 -3.29 9.30
C SER A 108 19.57 -2.25 8.19
N CYS A 109 18.62 -1.34 8.38
CA CYS A 109 18.97 0.09 8.32
C CYS A 109 17.94 0.90 9.11
N ALA A 110 18.36 1.37 10.28
CA ALA A 110 17.56 2.22 11.14
C ALA A 110 17.18 3.52 10.41
N PHE A 111 15.87 3.80 10.32
CA PHE A 111 15.36 5.13 10.03
C PHE A 111 15.72 6.09 11.18
N LYS A 112 16.95 6.62 11.19
CA LYS A 112 17.28 7.82 11.97
C LYS A 112 17.14 9.04 11.07
N ARG A 113 15.96 9.67 11.06
CA ARG A 113 15.88 11.11 10.79
C ARG A 113 16.33 11.83 12.06
N ARG A 114 17.61 12.09 12.20
CA ARG A 114 18.09 13.20 13.03
C ARG A 114 18.57 14.30 12.11
N ARG A 115 17.84 15.40 12.12
CA ARG A 115 18.35 16.70 11.67
C ARG A 115 19.32 17.19 12.77
N ASP A 116 20.43 17.75 12.31
CA ASP A 116 21.48 18.50 13.03
C ASP A 116 22.40 17.75 14.00
N ALA A 117 23.63 17.51 13.53
CA ALA A 117 24.87 18.09 14.08
C ALA A 117 26.09 17.50 13.37
N HIS A 118 26.88 18.37 12.73
CA HIS A 118 28.28 18.20 12.27
C HIS A 118 28.81 16.76 12.08
N PHE A 119 28.89 16.32 10.82
CA PHE A 119 29.68 15.14 10.44
C PHE A 119 30.94 15.59 9.69
N HIS A 120 32.07 15.31 10.33
CA HIS A 120 33.42 15.48 9.81
C HIS A 120 33.65 14.63 8.56
N PRO A 121 34.46 15.11 7.59
CA PRO A 121 34.81 14.31 6.43
C PRO A 121 35.64 13.09 6.82
N SER A 122 35.32 11.95 6.19
CA SER A 122 35.98 10.65 6.32
C SER A 122 37.47 10.73 5.96
N PRO A 123 38.38 9.95 6.61
CA PRO A 123 39.82 10.00 6.37
C PRO A 123 40.26 9.58 4.96
N PHE A 124 39.37 9.00 4.15
CA PHE A 124 39.71 8.39 2.87
C PHE A 124 39.56 9.33 1.65
N GLU A 125 39.03 10.54 1.81
CA GLU A 125 38.86 11.52 0.71
C GLU A 125 39.97 12.58 0.64
N ARG A 126 41.08 12.39 1.36
CA ARG A 126 42.14 13.39 1.52
C ARG A 126 43.22 13.42 0.42
N SER A 127 43.01 12.74 -0.71
CA SER A 127 44.09 12.53 -1.69
C SER A 127 43.98 13.29 -3.01
N PHE A 128 42.95 14.12 -3.27
CA PHE A 128 42.84 14.80 -4.58
C PHE A 128 42.59 16.32 -4.54
N THR A 129 42.67 16.97 -3.39
CA THR A 129 42.50 18.44 -3.29
C THR A 129 43.70 19.10 -2.64
N ALA A 130 44.84 19.11 -3.34
CA ALA A 130 46.00 19.90 -2.97
C ALA A 130 46.77 20.36 -4.22
N VAL A 131 46.15 21.25 -5.00
CA VAL A 131 46.91 22.22 -5.82
C VAL A 131 46.17 23.55 -5.73
N SER A 132 46.72 24.46 -4.93
CA SER A 132 46.26 25.84 -4.82
C SER A 132 46.59 26.60 -6.12
N PRO A 133 45.72 27.48 -6.65
CA PRO A 133 46.16 28.44 -7.66
C PRO A 133 47.02 29.50 -6.96
N ILE A 134 48.27 29.60 -7.40
CA ILE A 134 49.20 30.65 -6.97
C ILE A 134 48.70 31.97 -7.58
N CYS A 135 48.26 32.90 -6.73
CA CYS A 135 48.06 34.30 -7.12
C CYS A 135 49.38 34.89 -7.60
N SER A 136 49.38 35.50 -8.79
CA SER A 136 50.44 36.41 -9.24
C SER A 136 49.82 37.57 -10.04
N GLN A 137 49.80 38.72 -9.37
CA GLN A 137 50.00 40.11 -9.81
C GLN A 137 49.34 40.67 -11.09
N VAL A 138 48.53 41.70 -10.86
CA VAL A 138 48.56 43.06 -11.46
C VAL A 138 49.57 43.27 -12.59
N GLY A 139 49.08 43.74 -13.75
CA GLY A 139 49.90 44.30 -14.82
C GLY A 139 49.09 44.73 -16.04
N GLU A 140 48.97 46.05 -16.18
CA GLU A 140 48.61 46.91 -17.32
C GLU A 140 48.32 46.29 -18.71
N GLY A 141 47.29 46.85 -19.36
CA GLY A 141 47.02 46.65 -20.77
C GLY A 141 47.95 47.43 -21.70
N MET A 142 48.10 46.91 -22.92
CA MET A 142 48.47 47.66 -24.12
C MET A 142 47.86 46.93 -25.32
N ASP A 143 46.86 47.55 -25.94
CA ASP A 143 46.40 47.24 -27.28
C ASP A 143 47.33 47.99 -28.26
N LEU A 144 48.00 47.26 -29.15
CA LEU A 144 48.86 47.84 -30.18
C LEU A 144 48.09 47.89 -31.50
N ASN A 145 47.73 49.11 -31.91
CA ASN A 145 47.62 49.49 -33.32
C ASN A 145 48.75 50.49 -33.61
#